data_AF-A0A7V8F681-F1
#
_entry.id   AF-A0A7V8F681-F1
#
_cell.length_a   1.000
_cell.length_b   1.000
_cell.length_c   1.000
_cell.angle_alpha   90.00
_cell.angle_beta   90.00
_cell.angle_gamma   90.00
#
_symmetry.space_group_name_H-M   'P 1'
#
loop_
_entity.id
_entity.type
_entity.pdbx_description
1 polymer ?
#
loop_
_entity_poly.entity_id
_entity_poly.type
_entity_poly.pdbx_seq_one_letter_code
_entity_poly.pdbx_strand_id
1 'polypeptide(L)'
;MSELTPREIVNELDRYIIGQHDAKRAVAIALRNRWRRMQLEPGMRDEVTPKNILMIGPTGVGKTEIARRLATLANAPFVKVEATKFTEVGYVGKDVESIIRDLADISYKLVREQAKSRVRSQAEDAAEDRLLDGLLPRRQATGWDDTGSAAPAIDSDTRQKLRKQLREGALDDREIELDFAMNVGVEIMTPPGMEEMSQQLGRMFQNLGGSKSQKRKMTIRQAHPLLVEEEAGKLLNDEELRSRAVDIAEQNGIVFIDEIDKVAQRSEWGGAGVSREGVQRDLLPLVEGSTVSTKYGSIKTDHILFIASGAFSLAKPSDLIPELQGRLPIRVELSALSVDDFKRILREPNNALTKQYVALL
;
A
#
# COMPACT_ATOMS: atom_id res chain seq x y z
N MET A 1 -2.62 -15.22 -5.78
CA MET A 1 -1.47 -15.28 -4.84
C MET A 1 -0.31 -15.92 -5.55
N SER A 2 0.92 -15.54 -5.24
CA SER A 2 2.12 -16.11 -5.86
C SER A 2 2.19 -17.61 -5.58
N GLU A 3 2.30 -18.45 -6.62
CA GLU A 3 2.42 -19.91 -6.52
C GLU A 3 3.80 -20.40 -6.07
N LEU A 4 4.67 -19.45 -5.70
CA LEU A 4 6.05 -19.68 -5.30
C LEU A 4 6.16 -20.74 -4.20
N THR A 5 7.09 -21.65 -4.40
CA THR A 5 7.52 -22.62 -3.40
C THR A 5 8.37 -21.94 -2.33
N PRO A 6 8.50 -22.53 -1.12
CA PRO A 6 9.37 -21.96 -0.10
C PRO A 6 10.82 -21.76 -0.54
N ARG A 7 11.35 -22.63 -1.42
CA ARG A 7 12.71 -22.49 -1.95
C ARG A 7 12.82 -21.29 -2.89
N GLU A 8 11.85 -21.08 -3.77
CA GLU A 8 11.82 -19.92 -4.66
C GLU A 8 11.69 -18.61 -3.87
N ILE A 9 10.88 -18.59 -2.81
CA ILE A 9 10.78 -17.42 -1.92
C ILE A 9 12.14 -17.12 -1.27
N VAL A 10 12.81 -18.12 -0.72
CA VAL A 10 14.15 -17.93 -0.12
C VAL A 10 15.15 -17.42 -1.15
N ASN A 11 15.16 -18.00 -2.36
CA ASN A 11 16.05 -17.56 -3.44
C ASN A 11 15.78 -16.11 -3.86
N GLU A 12 14.52 -15.66 -3.86
CA GLU A 12 14.20 -14.26 -4.16
C GLU A 12 14.65 -13.34 -3.02
N LEU A 13 14.48 -13.76 -1.76
CA LEU A 13 14.99 -13.02 -0.61
C LEU A 13 16.53 -12.94 -0.60
N ASP A 14 17.23 -13.98 -1.08
CA ASP A 14 18.69 -14.00 -1.19
C ASP A 14 19.23 -12.90 -2.14
N ARG A 15 18.42 -12.39 -3.08
CA ARG A 15 18.81 -11.28 -3.97
C ARG A 15 18.91 -9.94 -3.27
N TYR A 16 18.35 -9.81 -2.05
CA TYR A 16 18.27 -8.55 -1.32
C TYR A 16 18.83 -8.63 0.10
N ILE A 17 18.79 -9.81 0.72
CA ILE A 17 19.23 -10.03 2.10
C ILE A 17 20.39 -11.01 2.11
N ILE A 18 21.48 -10.68 2.81
CA ILE A 18 22.63 -11.58 3.00
C ILE A 18 22.45 -12.39 4.28
N GLY A 19 22.75 -13.69 4.23
CA GLY A 19 22.66 -14.60 5.38
C GLY A 19 21.21 -14.81 5.86
N GLN A 20 21.03 -14.93 7.19
CA GLN A 20 19.72 -15.04 7.86
C GLN A 20 18.79 -16.13 7.28
N HIS A 21 19.35 -17.30 6.94
CA HIS A 21 18.62 -18.37 6.25
C HIS A 21 17.42 -18.90 7.03
N ASP A 22 17.53 -19.00 8.35
CA ASP A 22 16.43 -19.47 9.20
C ASP A 22 15.24 -18.51 9.17
N ALA A 23 15.52 -17.21 9.23
CA ALA A 23 14.48 -16.17 9.13
C ALA A 23 13.82 -16.18 7.75
N LYS A 24 14.59 -16.31 6.67
CA LYS A 24 14.06 -16.46 5.30
C LYS A 24 13.17 -17.69 5.16
N ARG A 25 13.60 -18.83 5.72
CA ARG A 25 12.83 -20.07 5.71
C ARG A 25 11.53 -19.94 6.49
N ALA A 26 11.57 -19.30 7.67
CA ALA A 26 10.40 -19.06 8.50
C ALA A 26 9.33 -18.24 7.76
N VAL A 27 9.72 -17.12 7.15
CA VAL A 27 8.79 -16.28 6.38
C VAL A 27 8.29 -16.96 5.10
N ALA A 28 9.13 -17.75 4.44
CA ALA A 28 8.76 -18.52 3.25
C ALA A 28 7.71 -19.59 3.58
N ILE A 29 7.82 -20.26 4.72
CA ILE A 29 6.82 -21.22 5.20
C ILE A 29 5.51 -20.51 5.52
N ALA A 30 5.56 -19.37 6.23
CA ALA A 30 4.36 -18.61 6.56
C ALA A 30 3.60 -18.15 5.29
N LEU A 31 4.32 -17.60 4.30
CA LEU A 31 3.72 -17.21 3.03
C LEU A 31 3.19 -18.42 2.24
N ARG A 32 3.90 -19.55 2.23
CA ARG A 32 3.41 -20.76 1.55
C ARG A 32 2.17 -21.34 2.20
N ASN A 33 2.09 -21.33 3.54
CA ASN A 33 0.92 -21.81 4.27
C ASN A 33 -0.34 -21.02 3.91
N ARG A 34 -0.18 -19.74 3.58
CA ARG A 34 -1.26 -18.89 3.10
C ARG A 34 -1.81 -19.33 1.73
N TRP A 35 -0.92 -19.67 0.79
CA TRP A 35 -1.34 -20.29 -0.46
C TRP A 35 -2.03 -21.65 -0.23
N ARG A 36 -1.48 -22.48 0.67
CA ARG A 36 -2.06 -23.78 1.02
C ARG A 36 -3.46 -23.63 1.61
N ARG A 37 -3.68 -22.64 2.48
CA ARG A 37 -4.99 -22.33 3.07
C ARG A 37 -6.05 -22.09 1.99
N MET A 38 -5.72 -21.36 0.93
CA MET A 38 -6.68 -21.10 -0.17
C MET A 38 -7.04 -22.34 -1.00
N GLN A 39 -6.25 -23.41 -0.93
CA GLN A 39 -6.56 -24.69 -1.57
C GLN A 39 -7.47 -25.57 -0.71
N LEU A 40 -7.76 -25.19 0.54
CA LEU A 40 -8.64 -25.93 1.42
C LEU A 40 -10.11 -25.61 1.15
N GLU A 41 -10.97 -26.57 1.47
CA GLU A 41 -12.42 -26.40 1.51
C GLU A 41 -12.82 -25.29 2.48
N PRO A 42 -13.91 -24.53 2.22
CA PRO A 42 -14.28 -23.35 3.00
C PRO A 42 -14.32 -23.59 4.52
N GLY A 43 -14.93 -24.70 4.97
CA GLY A 43 -15.04 -25.00 6.40
C GLY A 43 -13.69 -25.21 7.10
N MET A 44 -12.69 -25.80 6.42
CA MET A 44 -11.35 -25.98 6.98
C MET A 44 -10.47 -24.74 6.79
N ARG A 45 -10.77 -23.93 5.76
CA ARG A 45 -10.02 -22.71 5.45
C ARG A 45 -10.07 -21.71 6.60
N ASP A 46 -11.26 -21.52 7.18
CA ASP A 46 -11.50 -20.54 8.24
C ASP A 46 -10.84 -20.95 9.57
N GLU A 47 -10.73 -22.25 9.83
CA GLU A 47 -10.05 -22.82 11.01
C GLU A 47 -8.51 -22.68 10.96
N VAL A 48 -7.93 -22.44 9.78
CA VAL A 48 -6.47 -22.33 9.62
C VAL A 48 -6.01 -20.90 9.86
N THR A 49 -5.58 -20.65 11.09
CA THR A 49 -4.99 -19.37 11.51
C THR A 49 -3.57 -19.16 10.96
N PRO A 50 -3.19 -17.90 10.63
CA PRO A 50 -1.82 -17.55 10.28
C PRO A 50 -0.82 -17.99 11.33
N LYS A 51 0.35 -18.43 10.88
CA LYS A 51 1.47 -18.75 11.77
C LYS A 51 2.33 -17.51 11.94
N ASN A 52 1.94 -16.63 12.86
CA ASN A 52 2.65 -15.39 13.13
C ASN A 52 4.08 -15.67 13.63
N ILE A 53 4.95 -14.68 13.42
CA ILE A 53 6.39 -14.84 13.56
C ILE A 53 6.92 -13.87 14.60
N LEU A 54 7.79 -14.35 15.49
CA LEU A 54 8.63 -13.54 16.36
C LEU A 54 10.09 -13.62 15.88
N MET A 55 10.61 -12.51 15.38
CA MET A 55 12.01 -12.33 15.00
C MET A 55 12.82 -11.78 16.17
N ILE A 56 13.88 -12.49 16.54
CA ILE A 56 14.75 -12.14 17.66
C ILE A 56 16.14 -11.86 17.09
N GLY A 57 16.77 -10.75 17.46
CA GLY A 57 18.17 -10.49 17.07
C GLY A 57 18.55 -9.02 17.16
N PRO A 58 19.84 -8.66 17.03
CA PRO A 58 20.28 -7.29 17.20
C PRO A 58 19.75 -6.35 16.11
N THR A 59 19.88 -5.05 16.31
CA THR A 59 19.49 -4.05 15.31
C THR A 59 20.38 -4.17 14.06
N GLY A 60 19.86 -3.78 12.90
CA GLY A 60 20.62 -3.77 11.65
C GLY A 60 20.87 -5.11 10.96
N VAL A 61 20.42 -6.24 11.49
CA VAL A 61 20.65 -7.58 10.89
C VAL A 61 19.68 -7.95 9.76
N GLY A 62 18.71 -7.09 9.43
CA GLY A 62 17.78 -7.28 8.31
C GLY A 62 16.36 -7.74 8.67
N LYS A 63 15.95 -7.73 9.95
CA LYS A 63 14.59 -8.10 10.40
C LYS A 63 13.48 -7.44 9.57
N THR A 64 13.49 -6.11 9.50
CA THR A 64 12.49 -5.32 8.76
C THR A 64 12.62 -5.53 7.24
N GLU A 65 13.82 -5.71 6.71
CA GLU A 65 14.04 -5.87 5.26
C GLU A 65 13.49 -7.21 4.78
N ILE A 66 13.64 -8.29 5.56
CA ILE A 66 13.03 -9.59 5.26
C ILE A 66 11.50 -9.46 5.15
N ALA A 67 10.86 -8.82 6.14
CA ALA A 67 9.41 -8.65 6.16
C ALA A 67 8.91 -7.76 5.01
N ARG A 68 9.61 -6.64 4.74
CA ARG A 68 9.30 -5.74 3.62
C ARG A 68 9.39 -6.45 2.28
N ARG A 69 10.48 -7.19 2.03
CA ARG A 69 10.69 -7.94 0.78
C ARG A 69 9.69 -9.07 0.60
N LEU A 70 9.34 -9.75 1.68
CA LEU A 70 8.27 -10.76 1.68
C LEU A 70 6.95 -10.15 1.21
N ALA A 71 6.59 -8.98 1.72
CA ALA A 71 5.36 -8.31 1.32
C ALA A 71 5.37 -7.87 -0.15
N THR A 72 6.48 -7.29 -0.62
CA THR A 72 6.66 -6.94 -2.03
C THR A 72 6.54 -8.18 -2.93
N LEU A 73 7.17 -9.29 -2.56
CA LEU A 73 7.11 -10.55 -3.31
C LEU A 73 5.68 -11.13 -3.36
N ALA A 74 4.97 -11.05 -2.24
CA ALA A 74 3.60 -11.52 -2.14
C ALA A 74 2.57 -10.55 -2.77
N ASN A 75 3.02 -9.35 -3.20
CA ASN A 75 2.15 -8.24 -3.59
C ASN A 75 1.07 -7.96 -2.53
N ALA A 76 1.52 -7.91 -1.27
CA ALA A 76 0.70 -7.81 -0.08
C ALA A 76 0.79 -6.40 0.55
N PRO A 77 -0.30 -5.86 1.09
CA PRO A 77 -0.23 -4.62 1.86
C PRO A 77 0.59 -4.85 3.13
N PHE A 78 1.49 -3.90 3.41
CA PHE A 78 2.47 -3.99 4.49
C PHE A 78 2.50 -2.71 5.30
N VAL A 79 2.33 -2.84 6.62
CA VAL A 79 2.49 -1.73 7.56
C VAL A 79 3.59 -2.06 8.58
N LYS A 80 4.48 -1.09 8.83
CA LYS A 80 5.45 -1.13 9.94
C LYS A 80 4.96 -0.20 11.04
N VAL A 81 4.92 -0.70 12.26
CA VAL A 81 4.68 0.10 13.47
C VAL A 81 5.70 -0.23 14.56
N GLU A 82 5.96 0.72 15.45
CA GLU A 82 6.80 0.52 16.64
C GLU A 82 5.89 0.29 17.85
N ALA A 83 6.15 -0.75 18.64
CA ALA A 83 5.30 -1.09 19.79
C ALA A 83 5.28 -0.01 20.87
N THR A 84 6.38 0.73 21.02
CA THR A 84 6.55 1.83 21.99
C THR A 84 5.62 3.01 21.72
N LYS A 85 5.17 3.19 20.47
CA LYS A 85 4.21 4.24 20.07
C LYS A 85 2.90 4.20 20.86
N PHE A 86 2.54 3.05 21.43
CA PHE A 86 1.31 2.86 22.19
C PHE A 86 1.52 2.97 23.72
N THR A 87 2.76 3.18 24.19
CA THR A 87 3.09 3.24 25.63
C THR A 87 3.07 4.66 26.23
N GLU A 88 3.03 5.70 25.40
CA GLU A 88 3.18 7.07 25.89
C GLU A 88 1.87 7.57 26.54
N VAL A 89 1.95 7.85 27.84
CA VAL A 89 0.89 8.42 28.69
C VAL A 89 0.63 9.87 28.28
N GLY A 90 0.04 10.07 27.11
CA GLY A 90 -0.17 11.42 26.59
C GLY A 90 -0.29 11.48 25.08
N TYR A 91 -1.20 10.72 24.49
CA TYR A 91 -1.94 11.24 23.34
C TYR A 91 -3.27 10.51 23.19
N VAL A 92 -4.35 11.26 23.43
CA VAL A 92 -5.70 10.90 22.99
C VAL A 92 -5.63 10.76 21.47
N GLY A 93 -5.59 9.54 20.91
CA GLY A 93 -5.82 9.38 19.46
C GLY A 93 -5.06 8.32 18.67
N LYS A 94 -4.18 7.49 19.23
CA LYS A 94 -3.64 6.32 18.49
C LYS A 94 -3.90 5.01 19.21
N ASP A 95 -5.18 4.66 19.18
CA ASP A 95 -5.70 3.31 19.32
C ASP A 95 -4.89 2.31 18.45
N VAL A 96 -4.60 1.12 19.00
CA VAL A 96 -3.91 0.01 18.31
C VAL A 96 -4.61 -0.38 17.01
N GLU A 97 -5.92 -0.17 16.90
CA GLU A 97 -6.67 -0.39 15.66
C GLU A 97 -6.20 0.51 14.51
N SER A 98 -5.52 1.63 14.79
CA SER A 98 -4.90 2.47 13.76
C SER A 98 -3.93 1.70 12.87
N ILE A 99 -3.30 0.62 13.38
CA ILE A 99 -2.48 -0.30 12.59
C ILE A 99 -3.28 -0.87 11.41
N ILE A 100 -4.52 -1.29 11.65
CA ILE A 100 -5.38 -1.89 10.63
C ILE A 100 -5.95 -0.84 9.70
N ARG A 101 -6.24 0.38 10.21
CA ARG A 101 -6.66 1.51 9.37
C ARG A 101 -5.54 1.93 8.40
N ASP A 102 -4.30 2.00 8.87
CA ASP A 102 -3.12 2.27 8.03
C ASP A 102 -2.89 1.16 6.99
N LEU A 103 -3.07 -0.10 7.38
CA LEU A 103 -3.01 -1.24 6.46
C LEU A 103 -4.08 -1.16 5.36
N ALA A 104 -5.30 -0.73 5.72
CA ALA A 104 -6.40 -0.54 4.78
C ALA A 104 -6.09 0.53 3.73
N ASP A 105 -5.49 1.66 4.16
CA ASP A 105 -5.04 2.74 3.28
C ASP A 105 -4.00 2.24 2.28
N ILE A 106 -3.02 1.47 2.75
CA ILE A 106 -1.99 0.86 1.90
C ILE A 106 -2.60 -0.15 0.94
N SER A 107 -3.55 -0.97 1.39
CA SER A 107 -4.28 -1.92 0.56
C SER A 107 -5.05 -1.22 -0.56
N TYR A 108 -5.83 -0.18 -0.24
CA TYR A 108 -6.57 0.58 -1.24
C TYR A 108 -5.66 1.22 -2.27
N LYS A 109 -4.52 1.80 -1.84
CA LYS A 109 -3.52 2.35 -2.75
C LYS A 109 -2.98 1.28 -3.71
N LEU A 110 -2.62 0.10 -3.18
CA LEU A 110 -2.13 -1.04 -3.95
C LEU A 110 -3.16 -1.49 -5.01
N VAL A 111 -4.42 -1.67 -4.62
CA VAL A 111 -5.50 -2.09 -5.53
C VAL A 111 -5.75 -1.04 -6.61
N ARG A 112 -5.78 0.24 -6.23
CA ARG A 112 -5.99 1.35 -7.15
C ARG A 112 -4.87 1.45 -8.18
N GLU A 113 -3.61 1.32 -7.77
CA GLU A 113 -2.46 1.32 -8.69
C GLU A 113 -2.52 0.14 -9.68
N GLN A 114 -2.87 -1.06 -9.21
CA GLN A 114 -3.07 -2.22 -10.07
C GLN A 114 -4.23 -2.03 -11.06
N ALA A 115 -5.34 -1.46 -10.61
CA ALA A 115 -6.50 -1.20 -11.45
C ALA A 115 -6.19 -0.14 -12.52
N LYS A 116 -5.51 0.95 -12.14
CA LYS A 116 -4.99 1.97 -13.08
C LYS A 116 -4.11 1.34 -14.15
N SER A 117 -3.18 0.47 -13.77
CA SER A 117 -2.31 -0.21 -14.73
C SER A 117 -3.08 -1.09 -15.73
N ARG A 118 -4.23 -1.66 -15.34
CA ARG A 118 -5.07 -2.49 -16.23
C ARG A 118 -5.84 -1.65 -17.25
N VAL A 119 -6.34 -0.48 -16.85
CA VAL A 119 -7.10 0.42 -17.73
C VAL A 119 -6.21 1.41 -18.48
N ARG A 120 -4.89 1.37 -18.27
CA ARG A 120 -3.93 2.35 -18.82
C ARG A 120 -4.05 2.52 -20.34
N SER A 121 -4.12 1.44 -21.10
CA SER A 121 -4.25 1.52 -22.56
C SER A 121 -5.56 2.22 -22.98
N GLN A 122 -6.66 1.93 -22.31
CA GLN A 122 -7.96 2.56 -22.60
C GLN A 122 -7.95 4.04 -22.18
N ALA A 123 -7.31 4.35 -21.07
CA ALA A 123 -7.13 5.72 -20.59
C ALA A 123 -6.24 6.55 -21.53
N GLU A 124 -5.18 5.94 -22.08
CA GLU A 124 -4.32 6.55 -23.11
C GLU A 124 -5.13 6.85 -24.39
N ASP A 125 -5.88 5.89 -24.92
CA ASP A 125 -6.72 6.11 -26.11
C ASP A 125 -7.78 7.21 -25.89
N ALA A 126 -8.43 7.23 -24.71
CA ALA A 126 -9.42 8.25 -24.34
C ALA A 126 -8.79 9.64 -24.13
N ALA A 127 -7.60 9.70 -23.54
CA ALA A 127 -6.84 10.93 -23.37
C ALA A 127 -6.41 11.50 -24.73
N GLU A 128 -5.96 10.65 -25.66
CA GLU A 128 -5.68 11.05 -27.04
C GLU A 128 -6.93 11.61 -27.73
N ASP A 129 -8.09 10.96 -27.59
CA ASP A 129 -9.34 11.46 -28.18
C ASP A 129 -9.70 12.86 -27.67
N ARG A 130 -9.50 13.12 -26.38
CA ARG A 130 -9.76 14.42 -25.77
C ARG A 130 -8.75 15.49 -26.22
N LEU A 131 -7.49 15.12 -26.44
CA LEU A 131 -6.49 16.01 -27.05
C LEU A 131 -6.86 16.35 -28.49
N LEU A 132 -7.31 15.37 -29.27
CA LEU A 132 -7.72 15.55 -30.66
C LEU A 132 -8.96 16.44 -30.75
N ASP A 133 -9.93 16.30 -29.84
CA ASP A 133 -11.10 17.19 -29.75
C ASP A 133 -10.71 18.65 -29.44
N GLY A 134 -9.67 18.86 -28.62
CA GLY A 134 -9.11 20.20 -28.37
C GLY A 134 -8.37 20.80 -29.58
N LEU A 135 -7.76 19.94 -30.42
CA LEU A 135 -7.05 20.35 -31.64
C LEU A 135 -7.95 20.57 -32.85
N LEU A 136 -9.04 19.81 -32.91
CA LEU A 136 -10.09 19.88 -33.92
C LEU A 136 -11.40 20.32 -33.23
N PRO A 137 -11.56 21.62 -32.94
CA PRO A 137 -12.81 22.09 -32.37
C PRO A 137 -13.95 21.73 -33.32
N ARG A 138 -14.88 20.88 -32.86
CA ARG A 138 -16.11 20.56 -33.59
C ARG A 138 -16.76 21.89 -33.97
N ARG A 139 -16.98 22.13 -35.26
CA ARG A 139 -17.87 23.21 -35.69
C ARG A 139 -19.22 22.94 -35.01
N GLN A 140 -19.54 23.71 -33.98
CA GLN A 140 -20.89 23.74 -33.44
C GLN A 140 -21.81 24.08 -34.61
N ALA A 141 -22.75 23.19 -34.92
CA ALA A 141 -23.82 23.47 -35.86
C ALA A 141 -24.72 24.55 -35.25
N THR A 142 -24.32 25.80 -35.38
CA THR A 142 -25.20 26.95 -35.18
C THR A 142 -26.03 27.09 -36.45
N GLY A 143 -27.16 26.40 -36.49
CA GLY A 143 -28.13 26.54 -37.57
C GLY A 143 -29.23 25.50 -37.46
N TRP A 144 -30.47 25.95 -37.41
CA TRP A 144 -31.65 25.12 -37.66
C TRP A 144 -31.52 24.46 -39.04
N ASP A 145 -31.05 23.22 -39.08
CA ASP A 145 -31.34 22.31 -40.17
C ASP A 145 -31.48 20.90 -39.60
N ASP A 146 -32.74 20.54 -39.37
CA ASP A 146 -33.20 19.20 -39.03
C ASP A 146 -33.11 18.30 -40.28
N THR A 147 -31.88 17.92 -40.63
CA THR A 147 -31.66 16.77 -41.52
C THR A 147 -30.62 15.86 -40.89
N GLY A 148 -31.12 14.79 -40.24
CA GLY A 148 -30.35 13.72 -39.62
C GLY A 148 -29.39 13.01 -40.58
N SER A 149 -28.28 13.66 -40.89
CA SER A 149 -27.26 13.19 -41.80
C SER A 149 -25.95 13.04 -41.02
N ALA A 150 -25.37 11.85 -41.15
CA ALA A 150 -24.21 11.35 -40.43
C ALA A 150 -23.08 12.38 -40.28
N ALA A 151 -22.44 12.40 -39.11
CA ALA A 151 -21.18 13.11 -38.90
C ALA A 151 -20.21 12.80 -40.07
N PRO A 152 -19.66 13.81 -40.78
CA PRO A 152 -19.05 13.60 -42.07
C PRO A 152 -17.73 12.85 -41.94
N ALA A 153 -17.54 11.81 -42.76
CA ALA A 153 -16.36 10.94 -42.81
C ALA A 153 -14.99 11.66 -42.96
N ILE A 154 -15.01 12.94 -43.37
CA ILE A 154 -13.83 13.84 -43.51
C ILE A 154 -13.16 14.11 -42.15
N ASP A 155 -13.93 14.12 -41.06
CA ASP A 155 -13.40 14.32 -39.70
C ASP A 155 -12.55 13.11 -39.25
N SER A 156 -12.81 11.92 -39.81
CA SER A 156 -12.14 10.67 -39.41
C SER A 156 -10.73 10.51 -39.98
N ASP A 157 -10.48 10.86 -41.26
CA ASP A 157 -9.16 10.73 -41.89
C ASP A 157 -8.17 11.76 -41.30
N THR A 158 -8.63 12.98 -41.08
CA THR A 158 -7.83 14.05 -40.44
C THR A 158 -7.50 13.68 -38.99
N ARG A 159 -8.48 13.15 -38.24
CA ARG A 159 -8.27 12.67 -36.87
C ARG A 159 -7.28 11.51 -36.80
N GLN A 160 -7.32 10.57 -37.74
CA GLN A 160 -6.34 9.47 -37.80
C GLN A 160 -4.92 9.97 -38.08
N LYS A 161 -4.75 10.92 -39.00
CA LYS A 161 -3.43 11.54 -39.28
C LYS A 161 -2.89 12.29 -38.06
N LEU A 162 -3.72 13.07 -37.37
CA LEU A 162 -3.33 13.78 -36.15
C LEU A 162 -3.02 12.83 -35.00
N ARG A 163 -3.77 11.74 -34.84
CA ARG A 163 -3.46 10.69 -33.86
C ARG A 163 -2.09 10.08 -34.10
N LYS A 164 -1.75 9.79 -35.37
CA LYS A 164 -0.42 9.31 -35.74
C LYS A 164 0.66 10.32 -35.37
N GLN A 165 0.47 11.59 -35.73
CA GLN A 165 1.41 12.67 -35.37
C GLN A 165 1.57 12.88 -33.86
N LEU A 166 0.49 12.71 -33.09
CA LEU A 166 0.51 12.78 -31.63
C LEU A 166 1.37 11.66 -31.04
N ARG A 167 1.18 10.42 -31.51
CA ARG A 167 1.98 9.25 -31.07
C ARG A 167 3.44 9.35 -31.48
N GLU A 168 3.73 10.01 -32.59
CA GLU A 168 5.09 10.30 -33.07
C GLU A 168 5.74 11.50 -32.33
N GLY A 169 5.02 12.17 -31.43
CA GLY A 169 5.51 13.32 -30.66
C GLY A 169 5.61 14.63 -31.45
N ALA A 170 5.12 14.66 -32.69
CA ALA A 170 5.22 15.82 -33.58
C ALA A 170 4.37 17.01 -33.12
N LEU A 171 3.45 16.80 -32.17
CA LEU A 171 2.52 17.81 -31.65
C LEU A 171 2.84 18.25 -30.22
N ASP A 172 3.88 17.71 -29.59
CA ASP A 172 4.21 17.89 -28.16
C ASP A 172 4.25 19.35 -27.71
N ASP A 173 4.87 20.22 -28.51
CA ASP A 173 5.11 21.63 -28.17
C ASP A 173 3.92 22.54 -28.51
N ARG A 174 2.87 21.99 -29.14
CA ARG A 174 1.67 22.76 -29.47
C ARG A 174 0.88 23.09 -28.19
N GLU A 175 0.49 24.34 -28.06
CA GLU A 175 -0.37 24.78 -26.96
C GLU A 175 -1.83 24.40 -27.23
N ILE A 176 -2.49 23.92 -26.18
CA ILE A 176 -3.91 23.61 -26.17
C ILE A 176 -4.54 24.18 -24.90
N GLU A 177 -5.84 24.45 -24.98
CA GLU A 177 -6.64 24.84 -23.83
C GLU A 177 -7.68 23.77 -23.57
N LEU A 178 -7.58 23.12 -22.41
CA LEU A 178 -8.52 22.06 -22.01
C LEU A 178 -9.06 22.35 -20.62
N ASP A 179 -10.29 21.90 -20.40
CA ASP A 179 -10.88 21.82 -19.08
C ASP A 179 -10.24 20.67 -18.32
N PHE A 180 -9.72 20.91 -17.12
CA PHE A 180 -9.24 19.88 -16.20
C PHE A 180 -10.05 19.91 -14.91
N ALA A 181 -10.27 18.76 -14.29
CA ALA A 181 -10.94 18.72 -12.99
C ALA A 181 -10.11 19.45 -11.93
N MET A 182 -10.70 20.41 -11.20
CA MET A 182 -10.07 21.00 -10.02
C MET A 182 -10.37 20.14 -8.79
N ASN A 183 -9.31 19.71 -8.09
CA ASN A 183 -9.42 19.36 -6.68
C ASN A 183 -9.37 20.66 -5.88
N VAL A 184 -10.53 21.26 -5.62
CA VAL A 184 -10.60 22.39 -4.68
C VAL A 184 -10.39 21.82 -3.28
N GLY A 185 -9.14 21.80 -2.83
CA GLY A 185 -8.80 21.57 -1.44
C GLY A 185 -9.17 22.81 -0.65
N VAL A 186 -10.34 22.81 0.00
CA VAL A 186 -10.65 23.84 0.99
C VAL A 186 -9.82 23.48 2.23
N GLU A 187 -8.66 24.12 2.40
CA GLU A 187 -7.96 24.08 3.68
C GLU A 187 -8.76 24.92 4.68
N ILE A 188 -9.64 24.24 5.43
CA ILE A 188 -10.32 24.83 6.56
C ILE A 188 -9.29 24.89 7.69
N MET A 189 -8.82 26.09 8.01
CA MET A 189 -7.92 26.32 9.14
C MET A 189 -8.71 26.08 10.45
N THR A 190 -8.67 24.86 10.97
CA THR A 190 -9.36 24.47 12.21
C THR A 190 -8.42 24.49 13.42
N PRO A 191 -8.92 24.81 14.63
CA PRO A 191 -8.14 24.70 15.87
C PRO A 191 -7.60 23.28 16.13
N PRO A 192 -6.50 23.13 16.89
CA PRO A 192 -5.94 21.83 17.26
C PRO A 192 -6.99 20.94 17.94
N GLY A 193 -7.12 19.68 17.48
CA GLY A 193 -8.11 18.71 17.99
C GLY A 193 -9.37 18.54 17.13
N MET A 194 -9.54 19.32 16.05
CA MET A 194 -10.66 19.18 15.08
C MET A 194 -10.21 18.79 13.66
N GLU A 195 -8.99 18.26 13.52
CA GLU A 195 -8.38 17.91 12.23
C GLU A 195 -9.15 16.83 11.47
N GLU A 196 -9.60 15.75 12.14
CA GLU A 196 -10.42 14.71 11.48
C GLU A 196 -11.76 15.23 10.97
N MET A 197 -12.42 16.11 11.74
CA MET A 197 -13.68 16.73 11.34
C MET A 197 -13.50 17.67 10.15
N SER A 198 -12.40 18.42 10.09
CA SER A 198 -12.06 19.27 8.95
C SER A 198 -11.88 18.48 7.65
N GLN A 199 -11.22 17.32 7.73
CA GLN A 199 -11.01 16.44 6.58
C GLN A 199 -12.33 15.82 6.10
N GLN A 200 -13.22 15.46 7.04
CA GLN A 200 -14.54 14.93 6.72
C GLN A 200 -15.45 16.00 6.10
N LEU A 201 -15.43 17.23 6.62
CA LEU A 201 -16.16 18.39 6.05
C LEU A 201 -15.63 18.77 4.66
N GLY A 202 -14.30 18.74 4.46
CA GLY A 202 -13.68 18.98 3.16
C GLY A 202 -14.15 17.99 2.09
N ARG A 203 -14.23 16.69 2.41
CA ARG A 203 -14.79 15.68 1.51
C ARG A 203 -16.28 15.88 1.23
N MET A 204 -17.04 16.29 2.23
CA MET A 204 -18.47 16.58 2.07
C MET A 204 -18.70 17.78 1.14
N PHE A 205 -17.89 18.84 1.26
CA PHE A 205 -17.95 20.02 0.38
C PHE A 205 -17.55 19.69 -1.07
N GLN A 206 -16.57 18.82 -1.28
CA GLN A 206 -16.19 18.36 -2.62
C GLN A 206 -17.30 17.53 -3.29
N ASN A 207 -18.03 16.71 -2.53
CA ASN A 207 -19.14 15.93 -3.07
C ASN A 207 -20.41 16.75 -3.34
N LEU A 208 -20.67 17.83 -2.60
CA LEU A 208 -21.82 18.73 -2.79
C LEU A 208 -21.59 19.83 -3.84
N GLY A 209 -20.34 20.25 -4.04
CA GLY A 209 -19.99 21.39 -4.90
C GLY A 209 -19.89 21.09 -6.41
N GLY A 210 -20.02 19.83 -6.81
CA GLY A 210 -19.68 19.36 -8.16
C GLY A 210 -18.17 19.48 -8.44
N SER A 211 -17.63 18.57 -9.23
CA SER A 211 -16.26 18.67 -9.71
C SER A 211 -16.14 19.87 -10.65
N LYS A 212 -15.80 21.05 -10.11
CA LYS A 212 -15.55 22.24 -10.94
C LYS A 212 -14.37 21.96 -11.86
N SER A 213 -14.57 22.07 -13.16
CA SER A 213 -13.47 22.06 -14.13
C SER A 213 -12.92 23.48 -14.30
N GLN A 214 -11.63 23.59 -14.56
CA GLN A 214 -10.98 24.84 -14.91
C GLN A 214 -10.26 24.70 -16.24
N LYS A 215 -10.47 25.67 -17.13
CA LYS A 215 -9.70 25.79 -18.36
C LYS A 215 -8.26 26.14 -18.02
N ARG A 216 -7.34 25.31 -18.49
CA ARG A 216 -5.90 25.55 -18.37
C ARG A 216 -5.28 25.45 -19.75
N LYS A 217 -4.49 26.47 -20.09
CA LYS A 217 -3.67 26.49 -21.29
C LYS A 217 -2.31 25.89 -20.97
N MET A 218 -1.90 24.85 -21.71
CA MET A 218 -0.61 24.19 -21.55
C MET A 218 -0.20 23.47 -22.83
N THR A 219 1.05 22.98 -22.89
CA THR A 219 1.53 22.18 -24.03
C THR A 219 0.92 20.78 -24.01
N ILE A 220 0.81 20.13 -25.18
CA ILE A 220 0.37 18.74 -25.29
C ILE A 220 1.24 17.81 -24.45
N ARG A 221 2.56 18.01 -24.44
CA ARG A 221 3.50 17.25 -23.62
C ARG A 221 3.14 17.27 -22.12
N GLN A 222 2.65 18.41 -21.62
CA GLN A 222 2.22 18.56 -20.22
C GLN A 222 0.79 18.05 -19.99
N ALA A 223 -0.11 18.28 -20.95
CA ALA A 223 -1.51 17.88 -20.85
C ALA A 223 -1.70 16.36 -20.90
N HIS A 224 -0.97 15.66 -21.77
CA HIS A 224 -1.15 14.23 -22.02
C HIS A 224 -1.09 13.37 -20.74
N PRO A 225 -0.02 13.40 -19.91
CA PRO A 225 0.02 12.59 -18.69
C PRO A 225 -1.09 12.94 -17.68
N LEU A 226 -1.50 14.22 -17.61
CA LEU A 226 -2.58 14.65 -16.72
C LEU A 226 -3.94 14.10 -17.17
N LEU A 227 -4.20 14.09 -18.48
CA LEU A 227 -5.42 13.54 -19.06
C LEU A 227 -5.48 12.02 -18.89
N VAL A 228 -4.36 11.31 -19.11
CA VAL A 228 -4.29 9.86 -18.90
C VAL A 228 -4.66 9.52 -17.45
N GLU A 229 -4.14 10.27 -16.47
CA GLU A 229 -4.49 10.07 -15.06
C GLU A 229 -5.99 10.37 -14.76
N GLU A 230 -6.56 11.40 -15.38
CA GLU A 230 -7.97 11.75 -15.21
C GLU A 230 -8.90 10.70 -15.83
N GLU A 231 -8.63 10.29 -17.07
CA GLU A 231 -9.42 9.27 -17.78
C GLU A 231 -9.27 7.90 -17.11
N ALA A 232 -8.05 7.53 -16.67
CA ALA A 232 -7.85 6.32 -15.88
C ALA A 232 -8.69 6.36 -14.62
N GLY A 233 -8.79 7.51 -13.93
CA GLY A 233 -9.65 7.66 -12.75
C GLY A 233 -11.14 7.45 -13.02
N LYS A 234 -11.66 7.92 -14.16
CA LYS A 234 -13.07 7.76 -14.55
C LYS A 234 -13.45 6.31 -14.88
N LEU A 235 -12.50 5.53 -15.38
CA LEU A 235 -12.69 4.11 -15.72
C LEU A 235 -12.73 3.19 -14.49
N LEU A 236 -12.40 3.71 -13.30
CA LEU A 236 -12.38 2.92 -12.07
C LEU A 236 -13.71 2.98 -11.32
N ASN A 237 -14.18 1.82 -10.88
CA ASN A 237 -15.29 1.73 -9.94
C ASN A 237 -14.77 1.79 -8.49
N ASP A 238 -14.99 2.93 -7.80
CA ASP A 238 -14.50 3.11 -6.43
C ASP A 238 -15.10 2.09 -5.44
N GLU A 239 -16.36 1.69 -5.61
CA GLU A 239 -17.01 0.72 -4.72
C GLU A 239 -16.36 -0.67 -4.84
N GLU A 240 -16.09 -1.11 -6.07
CA GLU A 240 -15.36 -2.35 -6.33
C GLU A 240 -13.94 -2.28 -5.78
N LEU A 241 -13.24 -1.15 -5.94
CA LEU A 241 -11.90 -0.96 -5.39
C LEU A 241 -11.89 -1.04 -3.86
N ARG A 242 -12.88 -0.45 -3.18
CA ARG A 242 -13.01 -0.53 -1.72
C ARG A 242 -13.25 -1.96 -1.25
N SER A 243 -14.22 -2.65 -1.85
CA SER A 243 -14.52 -4.05 -1.52
C SER A 243 -13.29 -4.94 -1.71
N ARG A 244 -12.58 -4.77 -2.82
CA ARG A 244 -11.37 -5.53 -3.11
C ARG A 244 -10.18 -5.16 -2.22
N ALA A 245 -10.08 -3.90 -1.78
CA ALA A 245 -9.07 -3.47 -0.83
C ALA A 245 -9.27 -4.10 0.56
N VAL A 246 -10.52 -4.21 1.01
CA VAL A 246 -10.88 -4.94 2.23
C VAL A 246 -10.47 -6.41 2.11
N ASP A 247 -10.90 -7.11 1.06
CA ASP A 247 -10.53 -8.52 0.84
C ASP A 247 -9.01 -8.72 0.79
N ILE A 248 -8.28 -7.84 0.09
CA ILE A 248 -6.82 -7.94 0.01
C ILE A 248 -6.16 -7.67 1.37
N ALA A 249 -6.68 -6.75 2.18
CA ALA A 249 -6.15 -6.50 3.52
C ALA A 249 -6.41 -7.69 4.46
N GLU A 250 -7.63 -8.23 4.48
CA GLU A 250 -7.99 -9.39 5.32
C GLU A 250 -7.21 -10.63 4.92
N GLN A 251 -7.16 -10.92 3.63
CA GLN A 251 -6.54 -12.13 3.15
C GLN A 251 -5.02 -12.00 3.15
N ASN A 252 -4.48 -10.88 2.63
CA ASN A 252 -3.06 -10.67 2.31
C ASN A 252 -2.29 -9.71 3.23
N GLY A 253 -2.94 -9.08 4.20
CA GLY A 253 -2.28 -8.15 5.11
C GLY A 253 -1.05 -8.72 5.81
N ILE A 254 0.01 -7.91 5.86
CA ILE A 254 1.18 -8.17 6.69
C ILE A 254 1.41 -6.97 7.61
N VAL A 255 1.42 -7.23 8.91
CA VAL A 255 1.70 -6.22 9.94
C VAL A 255 3.05 -6.55 10.57
N PHE A 256 3.98 -5.60 10.54
CA PHE A 256 5.28 -5.71 11.20
C PHE A 256 5.30 -4.82 12.46
N ILE A 257 5.39 -5.45 13.63
CA ILE A 257 5.47 -4.78 14.93
C ILE A 257 6.92 -4.82 15.39
N ASP A 258 7.60 -3.69 15.28
CA ASP A 258 8.99 -3.53 15.70
C ASP A 258 9.09 -3.22 17.20
N GLU A 259 10.23 -3.56 17.78
CA GLU A 259 10.54 -3.30 19.20
C GLU A 259 9.52 -3.85 20.21
N ILE A 260 8.92 -5.02 19.93
CA ILE A 260 7.97 -5.68 20.84
C ILE A 260 8.61 -6.02 22.19
N ASP A 261 9.94 -6.18 22.24
CA ASP A 261 10.67 -6.46 23.47
C ASP A 261 10.64 -5.28 24.46
N LYS A 262 10.41 -4.04 24.00
CA LYS A 262 10.29 -2.85 24.86
C LYS A 262 9.02 -2.86 25.71
N VAL A 263 7.95 -3.47 25.20
CA VAL A 263 6.69 -3.64 25.94
C VAL A 263 6.65 -4.91 26.78
N ALA A 264 7.63 -5.81 26.61
CA ALA A 264 7.80 -7.05 27.39
C ALA A 264 8.60 -6.86 28.70
N GLN A 265 9.32 -5.74 28.84
CA GLN A 265 10.16 -5.49 30.01
C GLN A 265 9.33 -5.37 31.29
N ARG A 266 9.63 -6.23 32.28
CA ARG A 266 9.07 -6.12 33.63
C ARG A 266 9.64 -4.89 34.33
N SER A 267 8.78 -4.01 34.83
CA SER A 267 9.20 -2.91 35.71
C SER A 267 9.53 -3.47 37.09
N GLU A 268 10.80 -3.36 37.52
CA GLU A 268 11.25 -3.91 38.81
C GLU A 268 10.72 -3.15 40.04
N TRP A 269 10.22 -1.92 39.93
CA TRP A 269 9.50 -1.24 41.02
C TRP A 269 8.40 -0.31 40.52
N GLY A 270 7.30 -0.28 41.27
CA GLY A 270 5.98 0.24 40.87
C GLY A 270 5.96 1.64 40.26
N GLY A 271 5.24 1.79 39.15
CA GLY A 271 4.89 3.09 38.56
C GLY A 271 4.52 3.03 37.08
N ALA A 272 5.26 2.24 36.27
CA ALA A 272 5.12 2.25 34.81
C ALA A 272 4.71 0.90 34.16
N GLY A 273 4.61 -0.17 34.93
CA GLY A 273 4.36 -1.53 34.40
C GLY A 273 2.99 -1.73 33.74
N VAL A 274 1.94 -1.08 34.25
CA VAL A 274 0.56 -1.24 33.76
C VAL A 274 0.40 -0.75 32.32
N SER A 275 1.16 0.27 31.93
CA SER A 275 1.09 0.85 30.57
C SER A 275 1.70 -0.07 29.51
N ARG A 276 2.80 -0.77 29.81
CA ARG A 276 3.50 -1.63 28.84
C ARG A 276 2.78 -2.96 28.60
N GLU A 277 2.28 -3.59 29.66
CA GLU A 277 1.43 -4.77 29.54
C GLU A 277 0.08 -4.43 28.90
N GLY A 278 -0.46 -3.24 29.17
CA GLY A 278 -1.64 -2.69 28.51
C GLY A 278 -1.52 -2.73 26.99
N VAL A 279 -0.39 -2.28 26.42
CA VAL A 279 -0.14 -2.36 24.97
C VAL A 279 -0.19 -3.79 24.44
N GLN A 280 0.35 -4.77 25.17
CA GLN A 280 0.28 -6.17 24.74
C GLN A 280 -1.16 -6.69 24.73
N ARG A 281 -1.96 -6.30 25.74
CA ARG A 281 -3.39 -6.66 25.83
C ARG A 281 -4.22 -5.98 24.75
N ASP A 282 -3.90 -4.74 24.41
CA ASP A 282 -4.58 -3.99 23.35
C ASP A 282 -4.23 -4.58 21.97
N LEU A 283 -3.00 -5.03 21.75
CA LEU A 283 -2.60 -5.72 20.52
C LEU A 283 -3.26 -7.10 20.37
N LEU A 284 -3.64 -7.76 21.47
CA LEU A 284 -4.12 -9.13 21.47
C LEU A 284 -5.36 -9.33 20.57
N PRO A 285 -6.45 -8.55 20.67
CA PRO A 285 -7.60 -8.63 19.76
C PRO A 285 -7.22 -8.66 18.27
N LEU A 286 -6.23 -7.86 17.86
CA LEU A 286 -5.79 -7.80 16.46
C LEU A 286 -5.15 -9.11 16.01
N VAL A 287 -4.34 -9.74 16.87
CA VAL A 287 -3.65 -11.00 16.56
C VAL A 287 -4.56 -12.22 16.73
N GLU A 288 -5.57 -12.15 17.61
CA GLU A 288 -6.54 -13.23 17.81
C GLU A 288 -7.63 -13.27 16.73
N GLY A 289 -7.97 -12.13 16.15
CA GLY A 289 -9.07 -11.96 15.22
C GLY A 289 -10.12 -11.02 15.81
N SER A 290 -10.17 -9.80 15.28
CA SER A 290 -11.20 -8.82 15.60
C SER A 290 -11.69 -8.14 14.33
N THR A 291 -12.79 -7.41 14.44
CA THR A 291 -13.30 -6.59 13.35
C THR A 291 -12.99 -5.13 13.64
N VAL A 292 -12.20 -4.50 12.77
CA VAL A 292 -11.84 -3.09 12.87
C VAL A 292 -12.58 -2.29 11.82
N SER A 293 -13.23 -1.20 12.23
CA SER A 293 -13.93 -0.29 11.31
C SER A 293 -12.94 0.66 10.63
N THR A 294 -13.05 0.77 9.30
CA THR A 294 -12.25 1.69 8.47
C THR A 294 -13.14 2.46 7.50
N LYS A 295 -12.61 3.53 6.90
CA LYS A 295 -13.32 4.31 5.86
C LYS A 295 -13.64 3.52 4.57
N TYR A 296 -13.08 2.32 4.40
CA TYR A 296 -13.32 1.45 3.25
C TYR A 296 -14.29 0.31 3.56
N GLY A 297 -14.69 0.15 4.83
CA GLY A 297 -15.47 -0.97 5.32
C GLY A 297 -14.82 -1.59 6.57
N SER A 298 -15.50 -2.57 7.14
CA SER A 298 -14.96 -3.35 8.26
C SER A 298 -13.94 -4.36 7.77
N ILE A 299 -12.82 -4.48 8.46
CA ILE A 299 -11.75 -5.45 8.18
C ILE A 299 -11.66 -6.44 9.33
N LYS A 300 -11.71 -7.73 9.00
CA LYS A 300 -11.44 -8.85 9.91
C LYS A 300 -9.95 -9.18 9.95
N THR A 301 -9.37 -9.25 11.14
CA THR A 301 -7.92 -9.47 11.30
C THR A 301 -7.49 -10.93 11.37
N ASP A 302 -8.44 -11.88 11.38
CA ASP A 302 -8.27 -13.33 11.57
C ASP A 302 -7.20 -13.96 10.68
N HIS A 303 -6.94 -13.36 9.53
CA HIS A 303 -6.08 -13.91 8.48
C HIS A 303 -4.89 -13.02 8.11
N ILE A 304 -4.71 -11.91 8.81
CA ILE A 304 -3.56 -11.02 8.69
C ILE A 304 -2.33 -11.71 9.30
N LEU A 305 -1.19 -11.64 8.60
CA LEU A 305 0.07 -12.16 9.12
C LEU A 305 0.75 -11.10 10.00
N PHE A 306 0.97 -11.43 11.27
CA PHE A 306 1.75 -10.59 12.17
C PHE A 306 3.20 -11.08 12.25
N ILE A 307 4.14 -10.14 12.12
CA ILE A 307 5.57 -10.35 12.32
C ILE A 307 6.02 -9.38 13.41
N ALA A 308 6.29 -9.91 14.60
CA ALA A 308 6.85 -9.14 15.70
C ALA A 308 8.39 -9.24 15.67
N SER A 309 9.06 -8.17 16.07
CA SER A 309 10.52 -8.03 16.03
C SER A 309 11.00 -7.43 17.34
N GLY A 310 12.12 -7.94 17.87
CA GLY A 310 12.76 -7.37 19.05
C GLY A 310 14.23 -7.75 19.16
N ALA A 311 14.98 -6.95 19.93
CA ALA A 311 16.37 -7.28 20.26
C ALA A 311 16.44 -8.31 21.39
N PHE A 312 15.52 -8.24 22.35
CA PHE A 312 15.45 -9.11 23.52
C PHE A 312 16.77 -9.15 24.31
N SER A 313 17.45 -8.01 24.40
CA SER A 313 18.69 -7.87 25.18
C SER A 313 18.42 -7.64 26.68
N LEU A 314 17.29 -7.03 27.01
CA LEU A 314 16.86 -6.66 28.37
C LEU A 314 15.58 -7.38 28.81
N ALA A 315 14.95 -8.13 27.92
CA ALA A 315 13.76 -8.93 28.16
C ALA A 315 13.89 -10.23 27.37
N LYS A 316 13.17 -11.26 27.79
CA LYS A 316 13.08 -12.54 27.07
C LYS A 316 11.72 -12.65 26.40
N PRO A 317 11.59 -13.46 25.32
CA PRO A 317 10.28 -13.77 24.74
C PRO A 317 9.28 -14.34 25.76
N SER A 318 9.76 -14.99 26.81
CA SER A 318 8.94 -15.50 27.92
C SER A 318 8.33 -14.41 28.81
N ASP A 319 8.81 -13.17 28.71
CA ASP A 319 8.30 -12.03 29.49
C ASP A 319 7.09 -11.36 28.82
N LEU A 320 6.77 -11.72 27.57
CA LEU A 320 5.49 -11.38 26.94
C LEU A 320 4.34 -12.07 27.66
N ILE A 321 3.13 -11.50 27.60
CA ILE A 321 1.94 -12.14 28.17
C ILE A 321 1.70 -13.53 27.53
N PRO A 322 1.28 -14.55 28.31
CA PRO A 322 1.11 -15.92 27.80
C PRO A 322 0.22 -16.03 26.55
N GLU A 323 -0.83 -15.22 26.48
CA GLU A 323 -1.79 -15.17 25.38
C GLU A 323 -1.10 -14.76 24.08
N LEU A 324 -0.29 -13.70 24.11
CA LEU A 324 0.45 -13.20 22.96
C LEU A 324 1.56 -14.18 22.54
N GLN A 325 2.20 -14.86 23.49
CA GLN A 325 3.16 -15.91 23.18
C GLN A 325 2.52 -17.08 22.41
N GLY A 326 1.30 -17.48 22.78
CA GLY A 326 0.54 -18.53 22.08
C GLY A 326 0.20 -18.13 20.65
N ARG A 327 0.05 -16.83 20.37
CA ARG A 327 -0.24 -16.29 19.05
C ARG A 327 1.00 -16.02 18.19
N LEU A 328 2.21 -16.20 18.72
CA LEU A 328 3.49 -16.07 18.00
C LEU A 328 4.24 -17.42 17.95
N PRO A 329 3.70 -18.43 17.25
CA PRO A 329 4.21 -19.80 17.30
C PRO A 329 5.56 -19.99 16.59
N ILE A 330 5.85 -19.19 15.55
CA ILE A 330 7.13 -19.29 14.83
C ILE A 330 8.11 -18.34 15.49
N ARG A 331 9.13 -18.88 16.15
CA ARG A 331 10.23 -18.10 16.73
C ARG A 331 11.48 -18.32 15.91
N VAL A 332 12.14 -17.23 15.51
CA VAL A 332 13.35 -17.30 14.71
C VAL A 332 14.37 -16.29 15.16
N GLU A 333 15.61 -16.74 15.31
CA GLU A 333 16.74 -15.91 15.71
C GLU A 333 17.53 -15.46 14.47
N LEU A 334 17.93 -14.19 14.47
CA LEU A 334 18.77 -13.59 13.45
C LEU A 334 20.14 -13.31 14.05
N SER A 335 21.17 -13.76 13.34
CA SER A 335 22.56 -13.64 13.79
C SER A 335 23.09 -12.23 13.56
N ALA A 336 24.01 -11.79 14.41
CA ALA A 336 24.80 -10.58 14.15
C ALA A 336 25.57 -10.72 12.84
N LEU A 337 25.74 -9.61 12.11
CA LEU A 337 26.46 -9.59 10.84
C LEU A 337 27.97 -9.56 11.07
N SER A 338 28.70 -10.37 10.33
CA SER A 338 30.15 -10.39 10.31
C SER A 338 30.73 -9.31 9.38
N VAL A 339 32.04 -9.10 9.46
CA VAL A 339 32.76 -8.24 8.51
C VAL A 339 32.63 -8.76 7.07
N ASP A 340 32.59 -10.08 6.88
CA ASP A 340 32.38 -10.67 5.57
C ASP A 340 30.97 -10.36 5.04
N ASP A 341 29.94 -10.48 5.90
CA ASP A 341 28.57 -10.12 5.55
C ASP A 341 28.47 -8.65 5.11
N PHE A 342 29.16 -7.73 5.77
CA PHE A 342 29.18 -6.33 5.34
C PHE A 342 29.81 -6.15 3.94
N LYS A 343 30.90 -6.85 3.63
CA LYS A 343 31.50 -6.82 2.29
C LYS A 343 30.51 -7.32 1.23
N ARG A 344 29.76 -8.38 1.55
CA ARG A 344 28.75 -8.98 0.69
C ARG A 344 27.55 -8.04 0.51
N ILE A 345 27.02 -7.45 1.59
CA ILE A 345 25.90 -6.49 1.57
C ILE A 345 26.20 -5.29 0.67
N LEU A 346 27.46 -4.84 0.65
CA LEU A 346 27.87 -3.73 -0.19
C LEU A 346 27.95 -4.07 -1.68
N ARG A 347 27.93 -5.34 -2.10
CA ARG A 347 28.20 -5.76 -3.49
C ARG A 347 27.13 -6.65 -4.11
N GLU A 348 26.66 -7.65 -3.37
CA GLU A 348 25.81 -8.72 -3.87
C GLU A 348 24.35 -8.27 -4.08
N PRO A 349 23.66 -7.66 -3.08
CA PRO A 349 22.24 -7.31 -3.22
C PRO A 349 21.96 -6.47 -4.47
N ASN A 350 20.78 -6.67 -5.08
CA ASN A 350 20.39 -5.92 -6.27
C ASN A 350 20.34 -4.41 -6.01
N ASN A 351 19.94 -4.03 -4.80
CA ASN A 351 19.91 -2.66 -4.31
C ASN A 351 21.14 -2.32 -3.44
N ALA A 352 22.29 -2.97 -3.65
CA ALA A 352 23.49 -2.67 -2.88
C ALA A 352 23.88 -1.18 -2.98
N LEU A 353 24.31 -0.58 -1.87
CA LEU A 353 24.65 0.84 -1.81
C LEU A 353 25.69 1.24 -2.86
N THR A 354 26.70 0.40 -3.10
CA THR A 354 27.72 0.70 -4.12
C THR A 354 27.13 0.76 -5.53
N LYS A 355 26.18 -0.13 -5.87
CA LYS A 355 25.47 -0.10 -7.16
C LYS A 355 24.63 1.17 -7.31
N GLN A 356 23.97 1.61 -6.23
CA GLN A 356 23.21 2.85 -6.22
C GLN A 356 24.12 4.07 -6.46
N TYR A 357 25.26 4.15 -5.76
CA TYR A 357 26.23 5.23 -5.95
C TYR A 357 26.84 5.25 -7.35
N VAL A 358 27.14 4.08 -7.92
CA VAL A 358 27.62 3.99 -9.31
C VAL A 358 26.57 4.49 -10.31
N ALA A 359 25.28 4.24 -10.08
CA ALA A 359 24.21 4.70 -10.96
C ALA A 359 23.88 6.20 -10.82
N LEU A 360 24.34 6.86 -9.75
CA LEU A 360 24.15 8.30 -9.51
C LEU A 360 25.30 9.16 -10.09
N LEU A 361 26.42 8.54 -10.46
CA LEU A 361 27.53 9.15 -11.17
C LEU A 361 27.32 9.03 -12.68
#